data_AF-A0A1X1QGI4-F1
#
_entry.id   AF-A0A1X1QGI4-F1
#
_cell.length_a   1.000
_cell.length_b   1.000
_cell.length_c   1.000
_cell.angle_alpha   90.00
_cell.angle_beta   90.00
_cell.angle_gamma   90.00
#
_symmetry.space_group_name_H-M   'P 1'
#
loop_
_entity.id
_entity.type
_entity.pdbx_description
1 polymer ?
#
loop_
_entity_poly.entity_id
_entity_poly.type
_entity_poly.pdbx_seq_one_letter_code
_entity_poly.pdbx_strand_id
1 'polypeptide(L)' 'MRITESVQIENRIAELNQEHQDLHYVIELLVQELQPDQLRIRRLKKRKLFVKDQLIHLHSDLIPDIDA' A
#
# COMPACT_ATOMS: atom_id res chain seq x y z
N MET A 1 -27.34 -6.82 -2.68
CA MET A 1 -26.49 -5.62 -2.88
C MET A 1 -25.31 -5.54 -1.90
N ARG A 2 -25.43 -5.93 -0.62
CA ARG A 2 -24.30 -5.88 0.35
C ARG A 2 -23.08 -6.77 0.06
N ILE A 3 -23.26 -7.92 -0.60
CA ILE A 3 -22.14 -8.82 -0.93
C ILE A 3 -21.20 -8.16 -1.95
N THR A 4 -21.74 -7.39 -2.88
CA THR A 4 -20.96 -6.74 -3.95
C THR A 4 -20.03 -5.66 -3.39
N GLU A 5 -20.47 -4.91 -2.37
CA GLU A 5 -19.68 -3.86 -1.73
C GLU A 5 -18.46 -4.45 -0.99
N SER A 6 -18.66 -5.54 -0.22
CA SER A 6 -17.55 -6.23 0.46
C SER A 6 -16.51 -6.77 -0.53
N VAL A 7 -16.97 -7.40 -1.62
CA VAL A 7 -16.09 -7.93 -2.67
C VAL A 7 -15.29 -6.81 -3.36
N GLN A 8 -15.89 -5.63 -3.55
CA GLN A 8 -15.18 -4.48 -4.11
C GLN A 8 -14.07 -3.96 -3.17
N ILE A 9 -14.34 -3.91 -1.86
CA ILE A 9 -13.33 -3.50 -0.87
C ILE A 9 -12.21 -4.53 -0.79
N GLU A 10 -12.52 -5.83 -0.78
CA GLU A 10 -11.53 -6.91 -0.79
C GLU A 10 -10.64 -6.86 -2.04
N ASN A 11 -11.22 -6.66 -3.23
CA ASN A 11 -10.45 -6.48 -4.46
C ASN A 11 -9.54 -5.25 -4.37
N ARG A 12 -10.04 -4.14 -3.81
CA ARG A 12 -9.23 -2.93 -3.64
C ARG A 12 -8.07 -3.13 -2.67
N ILE A 13 -8.30 -3.87 -1.58
CA ILE A 13 -7.26 -4.28 -0.64
C ILE A 13 -6.20 -5.14 -1.34
N ALA A 14 -6.61 -6.09 -2.18
CA ALA A 14 -5.67 -6.92 -2.93
C ALA A 14 -4.80 -6.08 -3.89
N GLU A 15 -5.39 -5.14 -4.63
CA GLU A 15 -4.68 -4.20 -5.50
C GLU A 15 -3.66 -3.35 -4.71
N LEU A 16 -4.07 -2.77 -3.59
CA LEU A 16 -3.21 -1.91 -2.77
C LEU A 16 -2.07 -2.72 -2.12
N ASN A 17 -2.32 -3.96 -1.71
CA ASN A 17 -1.28 -4.84 -1.20
C ASN A 17 -0.23 -5.15 -2.27
N GLN A 18 -0.66 -5.45 -3.50
CA GLN A 18 0.25 -5.65 -4.62
C GLN A 18 1.07 -4.39 -4.89
N GLU A 19 0.44 -3.22 -4.98
CA GLU A 19 1.13 -1.94 -5.17
C GLU A 19 2.15 -1.68 -4.05
N HIS A 20 1.79 -1.96 -2.79
CA HIS A 20 2.69 -1.78 -1.65
C HIS A 20 3.94 -2.69 -1.73
N GLN A 21 3.76 -3.95 -2.15
CA GLN A 21 4.86 -4.89 -2.37
C GLN A 21 5.76 -4.46 -3.53
N ASP A 22 5.16 -4.04 -4.65
CA ASP A 22 5.91 -3.56 -5.81
C ASP A 22 6.74 -2.31 -5.46
N LEU A 23 6.14 -1.36 -4.74
CA LEU A 23 6.84 -0.18 -4.23
C LEU A 23 7.99 -0.57 -3.30
N HIS A 24 7.82 -1.60 -2.47
CA HIS A 24 8.88 -2.08 -1.61
C HIS A 24 10.08 -2.60 -2.41
N TYR A 25 9.82 -3.48 -3.37
CA TYR A 25 10.85 -4.08 -4.21
C TYR A 25 11.60 -3.02 -5.03
N VAL A 26 10.88 -2.09 -5.65
CA VAL A 26 11.49 -0.98 -6.40
C VAL A 26 12.36 -0.10 -5.51
N ILE A 27 11.92 0.21 -4.28
CA ILE A 27 12.72 0.99 -3.33
C ILE A 27 14.00 0.22 -2.95
N GLU A 28 13.91 -1.08 -2.70
CA GLU A 28 15.08 -1.90 -2.36
C GLU A 28 16.11 -1.89 -3.48
N LEU A 29 15.69 -2.08 -4.73
CA LEU A 29 16.57 -2.01 -5.89
C LEU A 29 17.25 -0.65 -6.01
N LEU A 30 16.49 0.45 -5.90
CA LEU A 30 17.03 1.81 -6.03
C LEU A 30 18.03 2.17 -4.92
N VAL A 31 17.87 1.60 -3.74
CA VAL A 31 18.78 1.85 -2.61
C VAL A 31 20.14 1.15 -2.81
N GLN A 32 20.20 0.07 -3.61
CA GLN A 32 21.44 -0.65 -3.91
C GLN A 32 22.26 -0.02 -5.05
N GLU A 33 21.75 1.01 -5.72
CA GLU A 33 22.48 1.70 -6.78
C GLU A 33 23.71 2.44 -6.23
N LEU A 34 24.78 2.56 -7.02
CA LEU A 34 26.03 3.23 -6.63
C LEU A 34 25.81 4.73 -6.29
N GLN A 35 24.85 5.36 -6.96
CA GLN A 35 24.45 6.75 -6.73
C GLN A 35 22.92 6.84 -6.68
N PRO A 36 22.31 6.52 -5.53
CA PRO A 36 20.86 6.42 -5.43
C PRO A 36 20.21 7.80 -5.54
N ASP A 37 19.18 7.91 -6.37
CA ASP A 37 18.32 9.11 -6.42
C ASP A 37 17.46 9.19 -5.14
N GLN A 38 17.99 9.89 -4.14
CA GLN A 38 17.36 10.04 -2.83
C GLN A 38 15.98 10.73 -2.90
N LEU A 39 15.78 11.65 -3.86
CA LEU A 39 14.50 12.34 -4.00
C LEU A 39 13.45 11.37 -4.53
N ARG A 40 13.79 10.55 -5.53
CA ARG A 40 12.93 9.50 -6.06
C ARG A 40 12.58 8.48 -4.97
N ILE A 41 13.58 8.00 -4.23
CA ILE A 41 13.37 7.06 -3.11
C ILE A 41 12.44 7.67 -2.05
N ARG A 42 12.63 8.95 -1.67
CA ARG A 42 11.75 9.64 -0.71
C ARG A 42 10.31 9.72 -1.21
N ARG A 43 10.09 10.05 -2.50
CA ARG A 43 8.76 10.09 -3.10
C ARG A 43 8.09 8.71 -3.10
N LEU A 44 8.81 7.65 -3.44
CA LEU A 44 8.30 6.29 -3.43
C LEU A 44 7.97 5.82 -2.00
N LYS A 45 8.82 6.12 -1.01
CA LYS A 45 8.52 5.85 0.41
C LYS A 45 7.26 6.57 0.88
N LYS A 46 7.07 7.84 0.49
CA LYS A 46 5.84 8.58 0.79
C LYS A 46 4.60 7.93 0.16
N ARG A 47 4.70 7.47 -1.09
CA ARG A 47 3.62 6.72 -1.75
C ARG A 47 3.34 5.40 -1.05
N LYS A 48 4.38 4.64 -0.68
CA LYS A 48 4.25 3.38 0.08
C LYS A 48 3.52 3.59 1.40
N LEU A 49 3.83 4.67 2.13
CA LEU A 49 3.12 5.04 3.36
C LEU A 49 1.64 5.33 3.08
N PHE A 50 1.33 6.14 2.07
CA PHE A 50 -0.06 6.44 1.71
C PHE A 50 -0.88 5.20 1.30
N VAL A 51 -0.26 4.24 0.60
CA VAL A 51 -0.90 2.95 0.26
C VAL A 51 -1.16 2.13 1.53
N LYS A 52 -0.20 2.09 2.46
CA LYS A 52 -0.37 1.43 3.76
C LYS A 52 -1.51 2.07 4.57
N ASP A 53 -1.60 3.39 4.61
CA ASP A 53 -2.65 4.10 5.35
C ASP A 53 -4.04 3.79 4.75
N GLN A 54 -4.16 3.77 3.42
CA GLN A 54 -5.40 3.35 2.75
C GLN A 54 -5.77 1.89 3.04
N LEU A 55 -4.80 0.98 3.09
CA LEU A 55 -5.05 -0.41 3.47
C LEU A 55 -5.62 -0.49 4.88
N ILE A 56 -5.03 0.22 5.84
CA ILE A 56 -5.53 0.26 7.22
C ILE A 56 -6.98 0.75 7.24
N HIS A 57 -7.28 1.86 6.55
CA HIS A 57 -8.65 2.39 6.48
C HIS A 57 -9.65 1.38 5.88
N LEU A 58 -9.31 0.75 4.76
CA LEU A 58 -10.20 -0.24 4.12
C LEU A 58 -10.36 -1.51 4.95
N HIS A 59 -9.32 -1.93 5.66
CA HIS A 59 -9.42 -3.05 6.59
C HIS A 59 -10.33 -2.71 7.78
N SER A 60 -10.26 -1.49 8.32
CA SER A 60 -11.18 -1.01 9.35
C SER A 60 -12.62 -0.91 8.86
N ASP A 61 -12.84 -0.54 7.59
CA ASP A 61 -14.18 -0.50 6.99
C ASP A 61 -14.77 -1.92 6.81
N LEU A 62 -13.92 -2.92 6.55
CA LEU A 62 -14.34 -4.32 6.35
C LEU A 62 -14.48 -5.09 7.69
N ILE A 63 -13.62 -4.78 8.65
CA ILE A 63 -13.62 -5.33 10.00
C ILE A 63 -13.59 -4.14 10.95
N PRO A 64 -14.74 -3.72 11.53
CA PRO A 64 -14.83 -2.51 12.34
C PRO A 64 -14.05 -2.55 13.67
N ASP A 65 -13.15 -3.52 13.86
CA ASP A 65 -12.46 -3.76 15.12
C ASP A 65 -11.12 -4.48 14.92
N ILE A 66 -10.14 -3.83 14.27
CA ILE A 66 -8.73 -4.23 14.40
C ILE A 66 -7.86 -2.95 14.51
N ASP A 67 -7.42 -2.72 15.75
CA ASP A 67 -6.25 -1.97 16.26
C ASP A 67 -6.31 -0.43 16.36
N ALA A 68 -6.61 0.02 17.60
CA ALA A 68 -6.16 1.27 18.22
C ALA A 68 -4.85 1.04 19.01
#